data_AF-A0A1C7LTJ3-F1
#
_entry.id   AF-A0A1C7LTJ3-F1
#
_cell.length_a   1.000
_cell.length_b   1.000
_cell.length_c   1.000
_cell.angle_alpha   90.00
_cell.angle_beta   90.00
_cell.angle_gamma   90.00
#
_symmetry.space_group_name_H-M   'P 1'
#
loop_
_entity.id
_entity.type
_entity.pdbx_description
1 polymer ?
#
loop_
_entity_poly.entity_id
_entity_poly.type
_entity_poly.pdbx_seq_one_letter_code
_entity_poly.pdbx_strand_id
1 'polypeptide(L)'
;MGGIHTSPGPIDLFSTRFNTYFMPEARGMLAGRSVDREELKEGLLALQRTWDSENVKVMEPKHHSRGMMSTEMEWTPEGSTMPEVVSAEASVGQESGHKQIRFLKVEGNPALFRV
;
A
#
# COMPACT_ATOMS: atom_id res chain seq x y z
N MET A 1 -4.39 30.65 -31.18
CA MET A 1 -3.56 29.93 -30.20
C MET A 1 -4.46 28.89 -29.54
N GLY A 2 -4.30 27.61 -29.90
CA GLY A 2 -5.13 26.53 -29.37
C GLY A 2 -4.64 26.10 -28.00
N GLY A 3 -5.42 26.37 -26.96
CA GLY A 3 -5.21 25.80 -25.64
C GLY A 3 -5.48 24.31 -25.70
N ILE A 4 -4.43 23.52 -25.49
CA ILE A 4 -4.54 22.07 -25.33
C ILE A 4 -5.24 21.86 -23.98
N HIS A 5 -6.54 21.63 -24.00
CA HIS A 5 -7.23 20.96 -22.90
C HIS A 5 -6.66 19.54 -22.84
N THR A 6 -5.58 19.35 -22.09
CA THR A 6 -5.24 18.03 -21.57
C THR A 6 -6.33 17.67 -20.57
N SER A 7 -7.42 17.09 -21.06
CA SER A 7 -8.29 16.28 -20.20
C SER A 7 -7.36 15.31 -19.46
N PRO A 8 -7.24 15.38 -18.13
CA PRO A 8 -6.46 14.38 -17.41
C PRO A 8 -7.12 13.05 -17.77
N GLY A 9 -6.33 12.10 -18.30
CA GLY A 9 -6.79 10.72 -18.45
C GLY A 9 -7.38 10.22 -17.12
N PRO A 10 -8.09 9.07 -17.11
CA PRO A 10 -8.69 8.55 -15.89
C PRO A 10 -7.68 8.66 -14.75
N ILE A 11 -7.95 9.58 -13.83
CA ILE A 11 -7.03 9.85 -12.74
C ILE A 11 -6.97 8.54 -11.99
N ASP A 12 -5.82 7.88 -12.04
CA ASP A 12 -5.59 6.67 -11.29
C ASP A 12 -5.64 7.09 -9.81
N LEU A 13 -6.83 7.01 -9.22
CA LEU A 13 -7.12 7.47 -7.86
C LEU A 13 -6.19 6.81 -6.86
N PHE A 14 -5.78 5.58 -7.17
CA PHE A 14 -4.74 4.85 -6.44
C PHE A 14 -3.39 5.56 -6.52
N SER A 15 -2.87 5.85 -7.72
CA SER A 15 -1.62 6.62 -7.93
C SER A 15 -1.65 7.99 -7.25
N THR A 16 -2.77 8.71 -7.35
CA THR A 16 -2.90 10.04 -6.73
C THR A 16 -2.84 9.92 -5.22
N ARG A 17 -3.59 8.99 -4.62
CA ARG A 17 -3.53 8.72 -3.18
C ARG A 17 -2.14 8.26 -2.76
N PHE A 18 -1.54 7.35 -3.51
CA PHE A 18 -0.20 6.86 -3.25
C PHE A 18 0.82 8.02 -3.28
N ASN A 19 0.76 8.92 -4.26
CA ASN A 19 1.66 10.08 -4.30
C ASN A 19 1.40 11.09 -3.16
N THR A 20 0.16 11.22 -2.70
CA THR A 20 -0.16 12.08 -1.55
C THR A 20 0.37 11.49 -0.24
N TYR A 21 0.22 10.18 -0.05
CA TYR A 21 0.58 9.51 1.20
C TYR A 21 2.05 9.09 1.26
N PHE A 22 2.72 8.82 0.14
CA PHE A 22 4.11 8.36 0.10
C PHE A 22 5.06 9.46 -0.34
N MET A 23 6.18 9.57 0.38
CA MET A 23 7.28 10.46 -0.01
C MET A 23 7.83 10.08 -1.40
N PRO A 24 8.40 11.04 -2.15
CA PRO A 24 8.96 10.76 -3.48
C PRO A 24 10.10 9.74 -3.45
N GLU A 25 10.86 9.72 -2.36
CA GLU A 25 11.96 8.78 -2.08
C GLU A 25 11.51 7.56 -1.25
N ALA A 26 10.20 7.32 -1.11
CA ALA A 26 9.69 6.22 -0.32
C ALA A 26 10.11 4.87 -0.92
N ARG A 27 10.48 3.94 -0.05
CA ARG A 27 10.82 2.56 -0.42
C ARG A 27 9.95 1.59 0.36
N GLY A 28 9.94 0.34 -0.06
CA GLY A 28 9.20 -0.68 0.67
C GLY A 28 9.88 -2.03 0.71
N MET A 29 9.22 -2.93 1.40
CA MET A 29 9.55 -4.35 1.40
C MET A 29 8.25 -5.13 1.25
N LEU A 30 8.17 -6.00 0.26
CA LEU A 30 7.01 -6.87 0.01
C LEU A 30 7.43 -8.33 0.22
N ALA A 31 6.80 -9.01 1.18
CA ALA A 31 7.06 -10.41 1.51
C ALA A 31 8.57 -10.73 1.65
N GLY A 32 9.31 -9.84 2.33
CA GLY A 32 10.77 -9.96 2.54
C GLY A 32 11.66 -9.48 1.38
N ARG A 33 11.09 -8.99 0.27
CA ARG A 33 11.84 -8.42 -0.85
C ARG A 33 11.84 -6.91 -0.78
N SER A 34 13.00 -6.28 -0.74
CA SER A 34 13.11 -4.82 -0.86
C SER A 34 12.68 -4.40 -2.26
N VAL A 35 11.76 -3.44 -2.33
CA VAL A 35 11.18 -2.95 -3.58
C VAL A 35 11.25 -1.43 -3.65
N ASP A 36 11.37 -0.91 -4.86
CA ASP A 36 11.28 0.52 -5.12
C ASP A 36 9.84 1.02 -5.06
N ARG A 37 9.67 2.34 -5.11
CA ARG A 37 8.37 3.00 -5.04
C ARG A 37 7.37 2.50 -6.08
N GLU A 38 7.84 2.24 -7.30
CA GLU A 38 7.01 1.76 -8.41
C GLU A 38 6.58 0.30 -8.18
N GLU A 39 7.52 -0.57 -7.82
CA GLU A 39 7.22 -1.97 -7.48
C GLU A 39 6.32 -2.09 -6.24
N LEU A 40 6.50 -1.23 -5.24
CA LEU A 40 5.62 -1.16 -4.08
C LEU A 40 4.18 -0.83 -4.49
N LYS A 41 4.02 0.12 -5.40
CA LYS A 41 2.73 0.51 -5.96
C LYS A 41 2.10 -0.66 -6.72
N GLU A 42 2.85 -1.36 -7.57
CA GLU A 42 2.36 -2.52 -8.30
C GLU A 42 1.97 -3.67 -7.38
N GLY A 43 2.79 -3.97 -6.37
CA GLY A 43 2.50 -5.03 -5.40
C GLY A 43 1.29 -4.72 -4.52
N LEU A 44 1.09 -3.45 -4.12
CA LEU A 44 -0.12 -3.02 -3.43
C LEU A 44 -1.36 -3.09 -4.34
N LEU A 45 -1.21 -2.81 -5.63
CA LEU A 45 -2.28 -2.92 -6.60
C LEU A 45 -2.65 -4.39 -6.85
N ALA A 46 -1.67 -5.29 -6.97
CA ALA A 46 -1.88 -6.73 -7.07
C ALA A 46 -2.60 -7.25 -5.82
N LEU A 47 -2.12 -6.86 -4.64
CA LEU A 47 -2.75 -7.17 -3.35
C LEU A 47 -4.19 -6.68 -3.30
N GLN A 48 -4.46 -5.45 -3.78
CA GLN A 48 -5.80 -4.89 -3.87
C GLN A 48 -6.74 -5.67 -4.79
N ARG A 49 -6.21 -6.30 -5.85
CA ARG A 49 -6.98 -7.14 -6.77
C ARG A 49 -7.22 -8.55 -6.22
N THR A 50 -6.33 -9.04 -5.36
CA THR A 50 -6.39 -10.39 -4.81
C THR A 50 -7.24 -10.48 -3.56
N TRP A 51 -7.21 -9.47 -2.68
CA TRP A 51 -8.16 -9.40 -1.57
C TRP A 51 -9.48 -8.83 -2.04
N ASP A 52 -10.57 -9.30 -1.44
CA ASP A 52 -11.88 -8.73 -1.63
C ASP A 52 -12.09 -7.66 -0.56
N SER A 53 -12.23 -6.40 -0.96
CA SER A 53 -12.35 -5.28 -0.02
C SER A 53 -13.62 -5.33 0.84
N GLU A 54 -14.61 -6.16 0.49
CA GLU A 54 -15.83 -6.35 1.29
C GLU A 54 -15.65 -7.41 2.38
N ASN A 55 -14.71 -8.34 2.21
CA ASN A 55 -14.45 -9.44 3.14
C ASN A 55 -13.14 -9.30 3.93
N VAL A 56 -12.38 -8.23 3.72
CA VAL A 56 -11.15 -7.96 4.47
C VAL A 56 -11.44 -7.36 5.84
N LYS A 57 -10.88 -7.97 6.87
CA LYS A 57 -10.82 -7.42 8.22
C LYS A 57 -9.50 -6.69 8.39
N VAL A 58 -9.57 -5.37 8.38
CA VAL A 58 -8.42 -4.51 8.71
C VAL A 58 -8.42 -4.29 10.22
N MET A 59 -7.40 -4.81 10.90
CA MET A 59 -7.18 -4.59 12.33
C MET A 59 -6.81 -3.13 12.59
N GLU A 60 -7.19 -2.62 13.75
CA GLU A 60 -6.86 -1.25 14.13
C GLU A 60 -5.35 -1.00 14.06
N PRO A 61 -4.91 0.11 13.43
CA PRO A 61 -3.51 0.43 13.31
C PRO A 61 -2.89 0.68 14.69
N LYS A 62 -1.87 -0.10 15.03
CA LYS A 62 -1.04 0.08 16.21
C LYS A 62 -0.03 1.18 15.92
N HIS A 63 -0.13 2.27 16.69
CA HIS A 63 0.87 3.33 16.67
C HIS A 63 2.06 2.95 17.55
N HIS A 64 3.23 2.79 16.94
CA HIS A 64 4.47 2.54 17.65
C HIS A 64 5.15 3.86 18.02
N SER A 65 5.96 3.81 19.07
CA SER A 65 6.85 4.92 19.43
C SER A 65 7.79 5.23 18.25
N ARG A 66 8.07 6.53 18.00
CA ARG A 66 8.92 7.04 16.90
C ARG A 66 8.29 7.12 15.49
N GLY A 67 6.97 7.29 15.39
CA GLY A 67 6.32 7.58 14.09
C GLY A 67 6.17 6.36 13.19
N MET A 68 6.25 5.15 13.76
CA MET A 68 5.98 3.92 13.06
C MET A 68 4.53 3.48 13.34
N MET A 69 3.88 2.90 12.35
CA MET A 69 2.50 2.43 12.42
C MET A 69 2.46 1.02 11.85
N SER A 70 1.77 0.10 12.51
CA SER A 70 1.55 -1.25 11.96
C SER A 70 0.09 -1.59 11.97
N THR A 71 -0.41 -2.22 10.93
CA THR A 71 -1.76 -2.78 10.86
C THR A 71 -1.65 -4.21 10.33
N GLU A 72 -2.67 -5.00 10.62
CA GLU A 72 -2.77 -6.37 10.15
C GLU A 72 -4.09 -6.48 9.39
N MET A 73 -4.06 -7.14 8.25
CA MET A 73 -5.20 -7.34 7.37
C MET A 73 -5.42 -8.83 7.25
N GLU A 74 -6.62 -9.29 7.60
CA GLU A 74 -7.00 -10.69 7.54
C GLU A 74 -8.18 -10.83 6.57
N TRP A 75 -8.09 -11.75 5.62
CA TRP A 75 -9.23 -12.12 4.79
C TRP A 75 -9.13 -13.60 4.42
N THR A 76 -10.27 -14.19 4.06
CA THR A 76 -10.30 -15.56 3.53
C THR A 76 -10.50 -15.49 2.02
N PRO A 77 -9.52 -15.92 1.19
CA PRO A 77 -9.68 -15.97 -0.25
C PRO A 77 -10.86 -16.84 -0.68
N GLU A 78 -11.51 -16.51 -1.79
CA GLU A 78 -12.59 -17.33 -2.35
C GLU A 78 -12.09 -18.73 -2.68
N GLY A 79 -12.78 -19.77 -2.20
CA GLY A 79 -12.36 -21.16 -2.35
C GLY A 79 -11.29 -21.64 -1.36
N SER A 80 -10.80 -20.76 -0.47
CA SER A 80 -9.94 -21.14 0.66
C SER A 80 -10.76 -21.31 1.94
N THR A 81 -10.38 -22.27 2.78
CA THR A 81 -10.87 -22.41 4.15
C THR A 81 -9.93 -21.78 5.18
N MET A 82 -8.74 -21.38 4.75
CA MET A 82 -7.71 -20.78 5.61
C MET A 82 -7.67 -19.26 5.37
N PRO A 83 -7.73 -18.44 6.44
CA PRO A 83 -7.55 -17.01 6.33
C PRO A 83 -6.08 -16.69 6.02
N GLU A 84 -5.89 -15.74 5.11
CA GLU A 84 -4.60 -15.12 4.83
C GLU A 84 -4.44 -13.87 5.70
N VAL A 85 -3.28 -13.73 6.32
CA VAL A 85 -2.92 -12.57 7.14
C VAL A 85 -1.78 -11.82 6.49
N VAL A 86 -1.95 -10.52 6.31
CA VAL A 86 -0.92 -9.59 5.85
C VAL A 86 -0.66 -8.55 6.91
N SER A 87 0.59 -8.45 7.36
CA SER A 87 1.04 -7.43 8.29
C SER A 87 1.68 -6.29 7.50
N ALA A 88 1.18 -5.07 7.67
CA ALA A 88 1.75 -3.87 7.04
C ALA A 88 2.31 -2.94 8.12
N GLU A 89 3.58 -2.57 7.99
CA GLU A 89 4.30 -1.68 8.89
C GLU A 89 4.84 -0.48 8.10
N ALA A 90 4.33 0.70 8.41
CA ALA A 90 4.69 1.96 7.79
C ALA A 90 5.54 2.81 8.75
N SER A 91 6.67 3.32 8.27
CA SER A 91 7.40 4.41 8.90
C SER A 91 6.90 5.73 8.32
N VAL A 92 6.35 6.59 9.18
CA VAL A 92 5.76 7.87 8.81
C VAL A 92 6.73 8.99 9.16
N GLY A 93 7.17 9.71 8.14
CA GLY A 93 7.90 10.97 8.25
C GLY A 93 6.98 12.17 8.21
N GLN A 94 7.54 13.34 8.50
CA GLN A 94 6.88 14.61 8.32
C GLN A 94 7.65 15.38 7.25
N GLU A 95 7.01 15.65 6.13
CA GLU A 95 7.58 16.43 5.03
C GLU A 95 6.59 17.55 4.70
N SER A 96 7.10 18.79 4.56
CA SER A 96 6.27 19.94 4.20
C SER A 96 5.03 20.15 5.11
N GLY A 97 5.09 19.70 6.38
CA GLY A 97 3.97 19.79 7.34
C GLY A 97 2.92 18.68 7.26
N HIS A 98 3.04 17.73 6.32
CA HIS A 98 2.14 16.60 6.15
C HIS A 98 2.80 15.29 6.60
N LYS A 99 2.01 14.39 7.19
CA LYS A 99 2.46 13.03 7.53
C LYS A 99 2.51 12.20 6.24
N GLN A 100 3.69 11.70 5.89
CA GLN A 100 3.89 10.89 4.70
C GLN A 100 4.66 9.61 5.05
N ILE A 101 4.34 8.53 4.37
CA ILE A 101 4.98 7.23 4.49
C ILE A 101 6.34 7.33 3.78
N ARG A 102 7.40 7.13 4.55
CA ARG A 102 8.79 7.06 4.07
C ARG A 102 9.19 5.63 3.74
N PHE A 103 8.69 4.68 4.53
CA PHE A 103 8.96 3.27 4.31
C PHE A 103 7.71 2.45 4.59
N LEU A 104 7.40 1.48 3.73
CA LEU A 104 6.31 0.53 3.97
C LEU A 104 6.84 -0.90 3.83
N LYS A 105 6.80 -1.64 4.92
CA LYS A 105 7.01 -3.07 4.96
C LYS A 105 5.65 -3.76 4.92
N VAL A 106 5.49 -4.73 4.04
CA VAL A 106 4.32 -5.59 3.97
C VAL A 106 4.81 -7.03 3.99
N GLU A 107 4.34 -7.78 4.97
CA GLU A 107 4.66 -9.18 5.19
C GLU A 107 3.40 -10.01 5.08
N GLY A 108 3.52 -11.22 4.56
CA GLY A 108 2.42 -12.12 4.29
C GLY A 108 2.81 -13.12 3.22
N ASN A 109 1.83 -13.84 2.69
CA ASN A 109 2.07 -14.82 1.64
C ASN A 109 2.60 -14.14 0.36
N PRO A 110 3.81 -14.46 -0.12
CA PRO A 110 4.41 -13.83 -1.29
C PRO A 110 3.59 -14.04 -2.58
N ALA A 111 2.74 -15.07 -2.64
CA ALA A 111 1.87 -15.30 -3.78
C ALA A 111 0.85 -14.17 -3.99
N LEU A 112 0.49 -13.44 -2.93
CA LEU A 112 -0.48 -12.34 -2.95
C LEU A 112 0.07 -11.05 -3.59
N PHE A 113 1.38 -10.98 -3.75
CA PHE A 113 2.09 -9.81 -4.30
C PHE A 113 2.66 -10.08 -5.69
N ARG A 114 2.35 -11.25 -6.28
CA ARG A 114 2.80 -11.59 -7.64
C ARG A 114 1.83 -10.99 -8.65
N VAL A 115 2.38 -10.20 -9.56
CA VAL A 115 1.70 -9.65 -10.75
C VAL A 115 1.75 -10.68 -11.88
#